data_AF-A0A952WRJ0-F1
#
_entry.id   AF-A0A952WRJ0-F1
#
_cell.length_a   1.000
_cell.length_b   1.000
_cell.length_c   1.000
_cell.angle_alpha   90.00
_cell.angle_beta   90.00
_cell.angle_gamma   90.00
#
_symmetry.space_group_name_H-M   'P 1'
#
loop_
_entity.id
_entity.type
_entity.pdbx_description
1 polymer ?
#
loop_
_entity_poly.entity_id
_entity_poly.type
_entity_poly.pdbx_seq_one_letter_code
_entity_poly.pdbx_strand_id
1 'polypeptide(L)'
;MADGSTDARNPPAEITTDATPMLDVKQDANAVASARQQSESLVAEIQGHNVTASTKADQVEQIRQAAEKARADIDAQISAAQASLTSFNQQVESAKSTIAELATLSTTLQATGKQTTESAAQASASLETLRTLANTATESASRIEALKTQVEQSAQVAAQRSEHIEDGRKYVDTKRAEIDVLLNTAQQSASGAESQHHAARTSSENLTTLYVAAQKVKADTERNSESVASLLAKCKQHAATTKALADKADSTEKRIADYESRLAQLETTANERLRTIETLLPQAAGAGLAHAFNLRRTHFKWPQRVWQGVFVVSLLALLGIAGLEFSLFSKLDGALTWDRLGLSLLHRLPFALPLIWLAIHSGHKAALAQRVEEDYAFKETVSRSFEGYRREMAELEGKAAPNSALTRLCAGVLGVITNPPGRIYEKHPLNNTPLSALADSAGPIASAATRAAKAQAGL
;
A
#
# COMPACT_ATOMS: atom_id res chain seq x y z
N MET A 1 -24.04 82.30 187.49
CA MET A 1 -22.86 83.09 187.94
C MET A 1 -23.40 84.47 188.20
N ALA A 2 -23.30 84.99 189.44
CA ALA A 2 -24.06 86.16 189.90
C ALA A 2 -25.60 85.95 189.75
N ASP A 3 -26.51 86.87 190.10
CA ASP A 3 -26.44 88.10 190.93
C ASP A 3 -27.85 88.35 191.53
N GLY A 4 -28.02 89.35 192.41
CA GLY A 4 -29.28 90.08 192.67
C GLY A 4 -30.51 89.28 193.20
N SER A 5 -31.18 89.60 194.31
CA SER A 5 -31.41 90.90 194.95
C SER A 5 -31.87 92.02 193.99
N THR A 6 -32.92 92.79 194.27
CA THR A 6 -33.62 92.97 195.56
C THR A 6 -35.11 93.27 195.36
N ASP A 7 -35.85 93.17 196.48
CA ASP A 7 -37.18 93.75 196.72
C ASP A 7 -37.52 94.99 195.87
N ALA A 8 -38.69 95.13 195.24
CA ALA A 8 -40.06 94.75 195.66
C ALA A 8 -40.60 95.59 196.84
N ARG A 9 -41.79 95.23 197.34
CA ARG A 9 -42.51 95.90 198.44
C ARG A 9 -42.94 97.34 198.16
N ASN A 10 -43.92 97.43 197.27
CA ASN A 10 -45.17 98.14 197.55
C ASN A 10 -45.01 99.59 198.10
N PRO A 11 -45.86 100.01 199.05
CA PRO A 11 -46.97 100.92 198.76
C PRO A 11 -46.53 102.37 198.53
N PRO A 12 -46.88 102.93 197.37
CA PRO A 12 -47.40 104.29 197.26
C PRO A 12 -48.93 104.30 197.50
N ALA A 13 -49.45 105.27 198.27
CA ALA A 13 -50.90 105.49 198.47
C ALA A 13 -51.21 106.88 199.11
N GLU A 14 -52.13 107.70 198.55
CA GLU A 14 -52.77 108.85 199.27
C GLU A 14 -54.06 109.45 198.60
N ILE A 15 -54.42 110.72 198.94
CA ILE A 15 -55.80 111.30 199.04
C ILE A 15 -55.95 112.64 198.24
N THR A 16 -57.12 113.32 198.32
CA THR A 16 -57.47 114.67 197.79
C THR A 16 -57.40 115.77 198.91
N THR A 17 -57.91 117.04 198.87
CA THR A 17 -59.05 117.69 198.18
C THR A 17 -59.02 119.24 198.29
N ASP A 18 -59.79 119.92 197.43
CA ASP A 18 -60.33 121.30 197.51
C ASP A 18 -59.40 122.52 197.27
N ALA A 19 -60.00 123.73 197.26
CA ALA A 19 -59.63 124.87 196.42
C ALA A 19 -58.85 126.01 197.10
N THR A 20 -58.27 126.90 196.26
CA THR A 20 -57.73 128.23 196.63
C THR A 20 -56.50 128.17 197.58
N PRO A 21 -55.97 129.26 198.17
CA PRO A 21 -56.12 130.69 197.86
C PRO A 21 -54.80 131.50 197.68
N MET A 22 -54.89 132.60 196.93
CA MET A 22 -54.03 133.80 197.03
C MET A 22 -52.51 133.66 196.74
N LEU A 23 -51.76 134.74 197.02
CA LEU A 23 -50.31 134.87 196.87
C LEU A 23 -49.61 134.37 198.16
N ASP A 24 -48.46 133.71 198.01
CA ASP A 24 -47.24 133.98 198.79
C ASP A 24 -46.05 133.38 198.00
N VAL A 25 -44.99 134.11 197.62
CA VAL A 25 -43.93 134.78 198.39
C VAL A 25 -42.88 133.78 198.92
N LYS A 26 -41.63 134.25 199.01
CA LYS A 26 -40.41 133.44 199.12
C LYS A 26 -40.17 132.82 200.51
N GLN A 27 -39.32 131.79 200.47
CA GLN A 27 -38.23 131.45 201.39
C GLN A 27 -38.47 130.48 202.57
N ASP A 28 -37.51 129.56 202.64
CA ASP A 28 -36.78 129.05 203.81
C ASP A 28 -37.46 128.34 204.99
N ALA A 29 -36.95 127.12 205.18
CA ALA A 29 -36.45 126.55 206.45
C ALA A 29 -37.43 126.26 207.61
N ASN A 30 -37.17 125.09 208.22
CA ASN A 30 -37.78 124.58 209.45
C ASN A 30 -39.26 124.16 209.35
N ALA A 31 -39.72 123.12 210.04
CA ALA A 31 -39.00 121.98 210.62
C ALA A 31 -40.03 120.90 211.03
N VAL A 32 -39.68 119.62 210.85
CA VAL A 32 -39.94 118.46 211.75
C VAL A 32 -41.39 118.08 212.14
N ALA A 33 -42.36 118.99 212.15
CA ALA A 33 -43.46 119.06 213.13
C ALA A 33 -44.11 117.72 213.52
N SER A 34 -44.55 116.93 212.55
CA SER A 34 -44.83 115.49 212.71
C SER A 34 -44.91 114.82 211.32
N ALA A 35 -44.63 113.54 211.08
CA ALA A 35 -44.50 112.34 211.93
C ALA A 35 -45.82 111.70 212.45
N ARG A 36 -46.99 112.37 212.42
CA ARG A 36 -48.23 111.80 213.00
C ARG A 36 -49.23 111.17 212.03
N GLN A 37 -49.25 111.53 210.74
CA GLN A 37 -50.17 110.88 209.79
C GLN A 37 -49.57 109.62 209.11
N GLN A 38 -48.37 109.21 209.54
CA GLN A 38 -47.70 107.99 209.10
C GLN A 38 -48.48 106.69 209.47
N SER A 39 -49.61 106.81 210.20
CA SER A 39 -50.42 105.69 210.69
C SER A 39 -51.68 105.36 209.89
N GLU A 40 -52.19 106.26 209.02
CA GLU A 40 -53.58 106.13 208.53
C GLU A 40 -53.72 105.51 207.13
N SER A 41 -52.83 105.79 206.17
CA SER A 41 -52.95 105.25 204.80
C SER A 41 -52.72 103.73 204.70
N LEU A 42 -52.07 103.12 205.70
CA LEU A 42 -51.95 101.66 205.86
C LEU A 42 -53.32 100.94 205.94
N VAL A 43 -54.40 101.66 206.29
CA VAL A 43 -55.75 101.07 206.33
C VAL A 43 -56.35 100.93 204.91
N ALA A 44 -55.96 101.79 203.96
CA ALA A 44 -56.45 101.73 202.58
C ALA A 44 -55.90 100.51 201.80
N GLU A 45 -54.70 100.04 202.16
CA GLU A 45 -54.06 98.83 201.61
C GLU A 45 -54.99 97.60 201.73
N ILE A 46 -55.61 97.42 202.90
CA ILE A 46 -56.44 96.25 203.23
C ILE A 46 -57.73 96.21 202.39
N GLN A 47 -58.33 97.36 202.06
CA GLN A 47 -59.58 97.40 201.27
C GLN A 47 -59.33 97.32 199.76
N GLY A 48 -58.24 97.87 199.23
CA GLY A 48 -57.87 97.74 197.81
C GLY A 48 -57.62 96.28 197.39
N HIS A 49 -57.06 95.47 198.29
CA HIS A 49 -56.85 94.04 198.07
C HIS A 49 -58.17 93.25 197.84
N ASN A 50 -59.31 93.74 198.32
CA ASN A 50 -60.61 93.09 198.10
C ASN A 50 -61.17 93.42 196.70
N VAL A 51 -61.01 94.66 196.22
CA VAL A 51 -61.39 95.03 194.84
C VAL A 51 -60.59 94.22 193.80
N THR A 52 -59.32 93.95 194.10
CA THR A 52 -58.45 93.06 193.32
C THR A 52 -59.01 91.63 193.17
N ALA A 53 -59.82 91.16 194.12
CA ALA A 53 -60.48 89.85 194.04
C ALA A 53 -61.73 89.90 193.14
N SER A 54 -62.50 90.99 193.16
CA SER A 54 -63.70 91.14 192.31
C SER A 54 -63.35 91.25 190.83
N THR A 55 -62.43 92.14 190.46
CA THR A 55 -62.09 92.34 189.02
C THR A 55 -61.38 91.11 188.42
N LYS A 56 -60.80 90.24 189.25
CA LYS A 56 -60.30 88.93 188.82
C LYS A 56 -61.41 87.93 188.44
N ALA A 57 -62.66 88.16 188.82
CA ALA A 57 -63.81 87.41 188.31
C ALA A 57 -64.27 87.94 186.95
N ASP A 58 -64.36 89.27 186.78
CA ASP A 58 -64.72 89.90 185.48
C ASP A 58 -63.71 89.56 184.37
N GLN A 59 -62.43 89.39 184.74
CA GLN A 59 -61.38 88.88 183.85
C GLN A 59 -61.70 87.50 183.26
N VAL A 60 -62.46 86.63 183.94
CA VAL A 60 -62.73 85.26 183.48
C VAL A 60 -63.76 85.22 182.34
N GLU A 61 -64.87 85.97 182.45
CA GLU A 61 -65.93 85.94 181.44
C GLU A 61 -65.56 86.74 180.17
N GLN A 62 -64.77 87.82 180.29
CA GLN A 62 -64.23 88.51 179.11
C GLN A 62 -63.23 87.64 178.33
N ILE A 63 -62.39 86.85 179.02
CA ILE A 63 -61.49 85.88 178.37
C ILE A 63 -62.29 84.83 177.57
N ARG A 64 -63.44 84.39 178.08
CA ARG A 64 -64.31 83.42 177.39
C ARG A 64 -64.85 83.96 176.06
N GLN A 65 -65.37 85.19 176.06
CA GLN A 65 -65.93 85.82 174.84
C GLN A 65 -64.84 86.24 173.85
N ALA A 66 -63.65 86.62 174.33
CA ALA A 66 -62.49 86.89 173.47
C ALA A 66 -61.98 85.62 172.76
N ALA A 67 -62.00 84.46 173.44
CA ALA A 67 -61.53 83.19 172.87
C ALA A 67 -62.41 82.69 171.71
N GLU A 68 -63.73 82.84 171.80
CA GLU A 68 -64.65 82.49 170.71
C GLU A 68 -64.42 83.37 169.46
N LYS A 69 -64.18 84.67 169.66
CA LYS A 69 -63.85 85.60 168.56
C LYS A 69 -62.50 85.27 167.91
N ALA A 70 -61.44 85.05 168.70
CA ALA A 70 -60.10 84.75 168.20
C ALA A 70 -60.07 83.48 167.33
N ARG A 71 -60.95 82.51 167.60
CA ARG A 71 -61.06 81.28 166.80
C ARG A 71 -61.61 81.57 165.39
N ALA A 72 -62.57 82.47 165.25
CA ALA A 72 -63.12 82.87 163.95
C ALA A 72 -62.10 83.64 163.09
N ASP A 73 -61.27 84.50 163.72
CA ASP A 73 -60.20 85.21 163.02
C ASP A 73 -59.10 84.26 162.48
N ILE A 74 -58.85 83.12 163.14
CA ILE A 74 -57.90 82.10 162.68
C ILE A 74 -58.42 81.38 161.41
N ASP A 75 -59.69 80.96 161.38
CA ASP A 75 -60.29 80.32 160.21
C ASP A 75 -60.34 81.26 158.99
N ALA A 76 -60.50 82.57 159.23
CA ALA A 76 -60.37 83.61 158.20
C ALA A 76 -58.93 83.72 157.65
N GLN A 77 -57.90 83.66 158.50
CA GLN A 77 -56.50 83.68 158.05
C GLN A 77 -56.10 82.42 157.27
N ILE A 78 -56.62 81.24 157.65
CA ILE A 78 -56.39 79.99 156.89
C ILE A 78 -56.94 80.11 155.46
N SER A 79 -58.13 80.71 155.31
CA SER A 79 -58.74 80.98 154.01
C SER A 79 -57.90 81.95 153.17
N ALA A 80 -57.35 83.00 153.79
CA ALA A 80 -56.44 83.95 153.12
C ALA A 80 -55.10 83.31 152.69
N ALA A 81 -54.57 82.36 153.47
CA ALA A 81 -53.34 81.64 153.14
C ALA A 81 -53.49 80.71 151.92
N GLN A 82 -54.68 80.13 151.70
CA GLN A 82 -54.95 79.35 150.49
C GLN A 82 -55.00 80.22 149.22
N ALA A 83 -55.50 81.46 149.34
CA ALA A 83 -55.49 82.42 148.24
C ALA A 83 -54.05 82.83 147.85
N SER A 84 -53.17 83.08 148.82
CA SER A 84 -51.77 83.44 148.52
C SER A 84 -50.98 82.28 147.90
N LEU A 85 -51.19 81.04 148.35
CA LEU A 85 -50.60 79.84 147.75
C LEU A 85 -50.98 79.68 146.26
N THR A 86 -52.21 80.04 145.91
CA THR A 86 -52.70 80.01 144.52
C THR A 86 -51.97 81.04 143.64
N SER A 87 -51.75 82.26 144.15
CA SER A 87 -51.02 83.29 143.42
C SER A 87 -49.53 82.97 143.20
N PHE A 88 -48.90 82.28 144.15
CA PHE A 88 -47.50 81.85 144.04
C PHE A 88 -47.29 80.83 142.90
N ASN A 89 -48.19 79.85 142.77
CA ASN A 89 -48.15 78.88 141.67
C ASN A 89 -48.22 79.56 140.28
N GLN A 90 -49.00 80.63 140.15
CA GLN A 90 -49.13 81.36 138.88
C GLN A 90 -47.83 82.11 138.49
N GLN A 91 -47.03 82.55 139.48
CA GLN A 91 -45.71 83.14 139.22
C GLN A 91 -44.70 82.08 138.73
N VAL A 92 -44.75 80.87 139.28
CA VAL A 92 -43.83 79.77 138.89
C VAL A 92 -43.95 79.40 137.40
N GLU A 93 -45.15 79.33 136.84
CA GLU A 93 -45.31 79.04 135.41
C GLU A 93 -44.87 80.21 134.51
N SER A 94 -45.03 81.47 134.96
CA SER A 94 -44.51 82.63 134.22
C SER A 94 -42.99 82.58 134.07
N ALA A 95 -42.28 82.11 135.11
CA ALA A 95 -40.83 81.94 135.07
C ALA A 95 -40.40 80.87 134.04
N LYS A 96 -41.10 79.72 133.97
CA LYS A 96 -40.80 78.68 132.98
C LYS A 96 -40.92 79.18 131.53
N SER A 97 -41.88 80.05 131.25
CA SER A 97 -42.04 80.65 129.91
C SER A 97 -40.79 81.41 129.48
N THR A 98 -40.24 82.26 130.35
CA THR A 98 -39.04 83.07 130.04
C THR A 98 -37.78 82.23 129.81
N ILE A 99 -37.66 81.07 130.47
CA ILE A 99 -36.54 80.13 130.28
C ILE A 99 -36.62 79.46 128.89
N ALA A 100 -37.82 79.19 128.39
CA ALA A 100 -38.02 78.59 127.07
C ALA A 100 -37.60 79.55 125.93
N GLU A 101 -37.94 80.85 126.04
CA GLU A 101 -37.54 81.87 125.06
C GLU A 101 -36.01 82.04 125.01
N LEU A 102 -35.34 82.03 126.16
CA LEU A 102 -33.88 82.19 126.20
C LEU A 102 -33.14 81.02 125.52
N ALA A 103 -33.73 79.81 125.53
CA ALA A 103 -33.18 78.64 124.84
C ALA A 103 -33.28 78.74 123.29
N THR A 104 -34.34 79.35 122.75
CA THR A 104 -34.50 79.51 121.29
C THR A 104 -33.54 80.56 120.71
N LEU A 105 -33.17 81.57 121.50
CA LEU A 105 -32.18 82.57 121.09
C LEU A 105 -30.77 81.96 120.92
N SER A 106 -30.40 81.05 121.83
CA SER A 106 -29.09 80.35 121.82
C SER A 106 -28.90 79.46 120.59
N THR A 107 -29.92 78.65 120.24
CA THR A 107 -29.88 77.77 119.06
C THR A 107 -29.82 78.54 117.75
N THR A 108 -30.50 79.69 117.68
CA THR A 108 -30.48 80.58 116.50
C THR A 108 -29.08 81.12 116.22
N LEU A 109 -28.34 81.56 117.24
CA LEU A 109 -26.97 82.06 117.09
C LEU A 109 -25.97 80.99 116.61
N GLN A 110 -26.12 79.73 117.07
CA GLN A 110 -25.25 78.64 116.59
C GLN A 110 -25.49 78.27 115.12
N ALA A 111 -26.71 78.43 114.60
CA ALA A 111 -27.02 78.15 113.20
C ALA A 111 -26.32 79.15 112.26
N THR A 112 -26.40 80.46 112.57
CA THR A 112 -25.83 81.52 111.72
C THR A 112 -24.32 81.40 111.55
N GLY A 113 -23.59 80.93 112.59
CA GLY A 113 -22.13 80.77 112.54
C GLY A 113 -21.61 79.65 111.62
N LYS A 114 -22.44 78.64 111.29
CA LYS A 114 -22.06 77.56 110.35
C LYS A 114 -22.25 77.97 108.89
N GLN A 115 -23.35 78.65 108.59
CA GLN A 115 -23.70 79.00 107.21
C GLN A 115 -22.65 79.90 106.53
N THR A 116 -21.94 80.72 107.31
CA THR A 116 -20.87 81.60 106.83
C THR A 116 -19.57 80.90 106.46
N THR A 117 -19.25 79.73 107.05
CA THR A 117 -18.01 79.00 106.72
C THR A 117 -18.19 78.06 105.52
N GLU A 118 -19.36 77.43 105.39
CA GLU A 118 -19.69 76.55 104.26
C GLU A 118 -19.75 77.32 102.92
N SER A 119 -20.29 78.54 102.92
CA SER A 119 -20.36 79.41 101.74
C SER A 119 -18.97 79.78 101.17
N ALA A 120 -17.97 79.97 102.03
CA ALA A 120 -16.60 80.27 101.60
C ALA A 120 -15.92 79.09 100.88
N ALA A 121 -16.18 77.86 101.32
CA ALA A 121 -15.61 76.64 100.73
C ALA A 121 -16.19 76.31 99.35
N GLN A 122 -17.46 76.64 99.11
CA GLN A 122 -18.13 76.43 97.81
C GLN A 122 -17.56 77.36 96.72
N ALA A 123 -17.19 78.59 97.08
CA ALA A 123 -16.63 79.56 96.14
C ALA A 123 -15.28 79.09 95.56
N SER A 124 -14.35 78.62 96.38
CA SER A 124 -13.04 78.12 95.91
C SER A 124 -13.17 76.89 95.01
N ALA A 125 -14.06 75.95 95.34
CA ALA A 125 -14.30 74.76 94.53
C ALA A 125 -14.80 75.11 93.10
N SER A 126 -15.60 76.17 92.97
CA SER A 126 -16.13 76.62 91.66
C SER A 126 -15.06 77.22 90.72
N LEU A 127 -13.98 77.78 91.26
CA LEU A 127 -12.86 78.29 90.47
C LEU A 127 -11.96 77.17 89.94
N GLU A 128 -11.81 76.10 90.71
CA GLU A 128 -10.96 74.96 90.33
C GLU A 128 -11.63 74.04 89.28
N THR A 129 -12.96 73.90 89.32
CA THR A 129 -13.72 73.23 88.24
C THR A 129 -13.70 74.02 86.93
N LEU A 130 -13.79 75.36 86.97
CA LEU A 130 -13.63 76.20 85.77
C LEU A 130 -12.21 76.09 85.18
N ARG A 131 -11.17 76.00 86.02
CA ARG A 131 -9.78 75.86 85.57
C ARG A 131 -9.50 74.50 84.93
N THR A 132 -10.06 73.41 85.47
CA THR A 132 -9.95 72.06 84.88
C THR A 132 -10.75 71.93 83.58
N LEU A 133 -11.89 72.63 83.48
CA LEU A 133 -12.66 72.73 82.23
C LEU A 133 -11.91 73.50 81.13
N ALA A 134 -11.22 74.60 81.47
CA ALA A 134 -10.40 75.35 80.52
C ALA A 134 -9.20 74.53 80.00
N ASN A 135 -8.55 73.75 80.87
CA ASN A 135 -7.46 72.85 80.47
C ASN A 135 -7.96 71.75 79.51
N THR A 136 -9.10 71.11 79.80
CA THR A 136 -9.68 70.07 78.93
C THR A 136 -10.26 70.61 77.63
N ALA A 137 -10.75 71.86 77.60
CA ALA A 137 -11.08 72.56 76.36
C ALA A 137 -9.83 72.80 75.48
N THR A 138 -8.70 73.18 76.10
CA THR A 138 -7.43 73.37 75.39
C THR A 138 -6.87 72.06 74.84
N GLU A 139 -6.97 70.97 75.60
CA GLU A 139 -6.52 69.64 75.17
C GLU A 139 -7.43 69.05 74.07
N SER A 140 -8.75 69.26 74.12
CA SER A 140 -9.65 68.80 73.06
C SER A 140 -9.45 69.58 71.75
N ALA A 141 -9.13 70.87 71.81
CA ALA A 141 -8.73 71.64 70.62
C ALA A 141 -7.48 71.07 69.94
N SER A 142 -6.40 70.79 70.68
CA SER A 142 -5.17 70.22 70.10
C SER A 142 -5.37 68.80 69.56
N ARG A 143 -6.22 67.99 70.21
CA ARG A 143 -6.65 66.67 69.69
C ARG A 143 -7.41 66.79 68.36
N ILE A 144 -8.27 67.80 68.19
CA ILE A 144 -9.00 68.06 66.93
C ILE A 144 -8.02 68.44 65.79
N GLU A 145 -7.02 69.27 66.07
CA GLU A 145 -6.03 69.69 65.08
C GLU A 145 -5.09 68.54 64.67
N ALA A 146 -4.71 67.68 65.63
CA ALA A 146 -3.99 66.44 65.35
C ALA A 146 -4.83 65.47 64.50
N LEU A 147 -6.12 65.28 64.82
CA LEU A 147 -7.03 64.44 64.04
C LEU A 147 -7.23 64.98 62.62
N LYS A 148 -7.38 66.30 62.44
CA LYS A 148 -7.44 66.93 61.12
C LYS A 148 -6.20 66.59 60.29
N THR A 149 -5.01 66.78 60.87
CA THR A 149 -3.72 66.48 60.22
C THR A 149 -3.63 65.00 59.82
N GLN A 150 -4.08 64.10 60.70
CA GLN A 150 -4.11 62.65 60.43
C GLN A 150 -5.11 62.29 59.31
N VAL A 151 -6.28 62.93 59.27
CA VAL A 151 -7.26 62.76 58.19
C VAL A 151 -6.71 63.24 56.85
N GLU A 152 -6.08 64.42 56.80
CA GLU A 152 -5.48 64.97 55.59
C GLU A 152 -4.35 64.07 55.05
N GLN A 153 -3.47 63.54 55.93
CA GLN A 153 -2.49 62.52 55.53
C GLN A 153 -3.15 61.22 55.05
N SER A 154 -4.21 60.75 55.72
CA SER A 154 -4.91 59.52 55.30
C SER A 154 -5.56 59.66 53.92
N ALA A 155 -6.08 60.85 53.59
CA ALA A 155 -6.66 61.18 52.30
C ALA A 155 -5.59 61.22 51.18
N GLN A 156 -4.42 61.80 51.45
CA GLN A 156 -3.29 61.78 50.51
C GLN A 156 -2.79 60.35 50.23
N VAL A 157 -2.65 59.52 51.28
CA VAL A 157 -2.26 58.11 51.12
C VAL A 157 -3.34 57.30 50.39
N ALA A 158 -4.63 57.59 50.61
CA ALA A 158 -5.73 56.94 49.87
C ALA A 158 -5.73 57.34 48.37
N ALA A 159 -5.46 58.61 48.06
CA ALA A 159 -5.33 59.10 46.68
C ALA A 159 -4.15 58.43 45.96
N GLN A 160 -2.95 58.46 46.53
CA GLN A 160 -1.75 57.80 45.96
C GLN A 160 -1.94 56.28 45.78
N ARG A 161 -2.66 55.62 46.70
CA ARG A 161 -3.00 54.20 46.54
C ARG A 161 -4.01 53.96 45.42
N SER A 162 -4.99 54.84 45.23
CA SER A 162 -5.94 54.75 44.11
C SER A 162 -5.24 54.94 42.76
N GLU A 163 -4.34 55.92 42.67
CA GLU A 163 -3.51 56.19 41.48
C GLU A 163 -2.64 54.96 41.14
N HIS A 164 -1.90 54.41 42.11
CA HIS A 164 -1.12 53.18 41.92
C HIS A 164 -1.97 51.95 41.55
N ILE A 165 -3.20 51.84 42.05
CA ILE A 165 -4.12 50.75 41.67
C ILE A 165 -4.64 50.94 40.25
N GLU A 166 -4.95 52.17 39.83
CA GLU A 166 -5.40 52.46 38.47
C GLU A 166 -4.29 52.22 37.43
N ASP A 167 -3.07 52.68 37.72
CA ASP A 167 -1.91 52.41 36.85
C ASP A 167 -1.50 50.93 36.87
N GLY A 168 -1.62 50.26 38.01
CA GLY A 168 -1.50 48.80 38.09
C GLY A 168 -2.50 48.07 37.20
N ARG A 169 -3.75 48.55 37.12
CA ARG A 169 -4.76 48.03 36.18
C ARG A 169 -4.39 48.31 34.73
N LYS A 170 -4.06 49.56 34.38
CA LYS A 170 -3.62 49.93 33.01
C LYS A 170 -2.44 49.06 32.55
N TYR A 171 -1.48 48.80 33.44
CA TYR A 171 -0.35 47.91 33.15
C TYR A 171 -0.78 46.46 32.92
N VAL A 172 -1.63 45.90 33.79
CA VAL A 172 -2.16 44.53 33.62
C VAL A 172 -2.98 44.38 32.35
N ASP A 173 -3.83 45.35 32.01
CA ASP A 173 -4.65 45.33 30.80
C ASP A 173 -3.78 45.51 29.54
N THR A 174 -2.72 46.32 29.60
CA THR A 174 -1.69 46.41 28.53
C THR A 174 -0.97 45.08 28.34
N LYS A 175 -0.53 44.42 29.43
CA LYS A 175 0.14 43.12 29.35
C LYS A 175 -0.78 41.99 28.92
N ARG A 176 -2.09 42.06 29.20
CA ARG A 176 -3.09 41.17 28.58
C ARG A 176 -3.15 41.36 27.07
N ALA A 177 -3.25 42.60 26.59
CA ALA A 177 -3.27 42.88 25.15
C ALA A 177 -1.97 42.40 24.44
N GLU A 178 -0.80 42.58 25.05
CA GLU A 178 0.46 42.00 24.55
C GLU A 178 0.43 40.47 24.49
N ILE A 179 -0.08 39.80 25.53
CA ILE A 179 -0.21 38.34 25.59
C ILE A 179 -1.21 37.84 24.55
N ASP A 180 -2.35 38.50 24.36
CA ASP A 180 -3.36 38.12 23.37
C ASP A 180 -2.82 38.28 21.93
N VAL A 181 -2.03 39.31 21.66
CA VAL A 181 -1.33 39.48 20.36
C VAL A 181 -0.28 38.38 20.15
N LEU A 182 0.51 38.06 21.17
CA LEU A 182 1.49 36.97 21.11
C LEU A 182 0.81 35.60 20.92
N LEU A 183 -0.31 35.35 21.60
CA LEU A 183 -1.10 34.13 21.49
C LEU A 183 -1.65 33.96 20.07
N ASN A 184 -2.27 35.01 19.51
CA ASN A 184 -2.77 34.98 18.13
C ASN A 184 -1.63 34.79 17.10
N THR A 185 -0.48 35.44 17.32
CA THR A 185 0.71 35.28 16.46
C THR A 185 1.25 33.85 16.52
N ALA A 186 1.31 33.24 17.71
CA ALA A 186 1.71 31.85 17.90
C ALA A 186 0.70 30.87 17.27
N GLN A 187 -0.61 31.12 17.42
CA GLN A 187 -1.69 30.33 16.81
C GLN A 187 -1.61 30.35 15.27
N GLN A 188 -1.33 31.51 14.68
CA GLN A 188 -1.16 31.69 13.24
C GLN A 188 0.15 31.05 12.74
N SER A 189 1.22 31.12 13.52
CA SER A 189 2.48 30.43 13.20
C SER A 189 2.34 28.91 13.30
N ALA A 190 1.60 28.39 14.28
CA ALA A 190 1.36 26.97 14.47
C ALA A 190 0.52 26.38 13.32
N SER A 191 -0.62 27.00 12.99
CA SER A 191 -1.45 26.59 11.85
C SER A 191 -0.73 26.73 10.50
N GLY A 192 0.14 27.74 10.35
CA GLY A 192 1.05 27.86 9.21
C GLY A 192 2.06 26.71 9.13
N ALA A 193 2.65 26.30 10.25
CA ALA A 193 3.57 25.17 10.33
C ALA A 193 2.87 23.82 10.08
N GLU A 194 1.65 23.62 10.61
CA GLU A 194 0.81 22.45 10.32
C GLU A 194 0.50 22.35 8.83
N SER A 195 0.11 23.46 8.20
CA SER A 195 -0.13 23.52 6.75
C SER A 195 1.12 23.14 5.94
N GLN A 196 2.30 23.64 6.33
CA GLN A 196 3.58 23.29 5.70
C GLN A 196 3.96 21.81 5.94
N HIS A 197 3.71 21.27 7.13
CA HIS A 197 3.93 19.85 7.43
C HIS A 197 3.00 18.94 6.61
N HIS A 198 1.74 19.31 6.43
CA HIS A 198 0.82 18.60 5.55
C HIS A 198 1.28 18.65 4.08
N ALA A 199 1.65 19.83 3.57
CA ALA A 199 2.17 19.97 2.21
C ALA A 199 3.47 19.17 1.98
N ALA A 200 4.41 19.21 2.92
CA ALA A 200 5.64 18.43 2.88
C ALA A 200 5.37 16.92 2.94
N ARG A 201 4.39 16.48 3.74
CA ARG A 201 3.97 15.09 3.83
C ARG A 201 3.38 14.58 2.53
N THR A 202 2.41 15.31 1.96
CA THR A 202 1.83 14.97 0.64
C THR A 202 2.90 14.99 -0.47
N SER A 203 3.86 15.92 -0.42
CA SER A 203 5.01 15.90 -1.33
C SER A 203 5.89 14.65 -1.16
N SER A 204 6.09 14.18 0.06
CA SER A 204 6.85 12.94 0.35
C SER A 204 6.11 11.68 -0.13
N GLU A 205 4.80 11.62 0.07
CA GLU A 205 3.92 10.55 -0.41
C GLU A 205 3.88 10.53 -1.96
N ASN A 206 3.86 11.70 -2.61
CA ASN A 206 3.99 11.85 -4.06
C ASN A 206 5.38 11.45 -4.59
N LEU A 207 6.47 11.81 -3.91
CA LEU A 207 7.82 11.36 -4.27
C LEU A 207 7.96 9.84 -4.14
N THR A 208 7.35 9.24 -3.10
CA THR A 208 7.38 7.79 -2.86
C THR A 208 6.62 7.04 -3.96
N THR A 209 5.44 7.51 -4.37
CA THR A 209 4.68 6.91 -5.47
C THR A 209 5.37 7.08 -6.83
N LEU A 210 5.97 8.24 -7.11
CA LEU A 210 6.80 8.46 -8.30
C LEU A 210 8.03 7.55 -8.33
N TYR A 211 8.69 7.30 -7.20
CA TYR A 211 9.82 6.38 -7.11
C TYR A 211 9.42 4.92 -7.42
N VAL A 212 8.29 4.46 -6.89
CA VAL A 212 7.73 3.12 -7.20
C VAL A 212 7.35 3.02 -8.69
N ALA A 213 6.74 4.06 -9.26
CA ALA A 213 6.44 4.12 -10.68
C ALA A 213 7.73 4.06 -11.54
N ALA A 214 8.78 4.80 -11.17
CA ALA A 214 10.06 4.79 -11.85
C ALA A 214 10.76 3.42 -11.78
N GLN A 215 10.72 2.73 -10.62
CA GLN A 215 11.21 1.35 -10.54
C GLN A 215 10.45 0.39 -11.46
N LYS A 216 9.11 0.52 -11.53
CA LYS A 216 8.32 -0.30 -12.46
C LYS A 216 8.70 -0.04 -13.92
N VAL A 217 8.78 1.23 -14.32
CA VAL A 217 9.19 1.63 -15.69
C VAL A 217 10.59 1.10 -16.01
N LYS A 218 11.53 1.11 -15.06
CA LYS A 218 12.84 0.48 -15.23
C LYS A 218 12.72 -1.02 -15.50
N ALA A 219 12.01 -1.78 -14.66
CA ALA A 219 11.88 -3.24 -14.80
C ALA A 219 11.16 -3.64 -16.10
N ASP A 220 10.15 -2.87 -16.52
CA ASP A 220 9.45 -3.09 -17.79
C ASP A 220 10.35 -2.70 -19.00
N THR A 221 11.23 -1.70 -18.86
CA THR A 221 12.26 -1.36 -19.86
C THR A 221 13.32 -2.45 -19.99
N GLU A 222 13.77 -3.03 -18.88
CA GLU A 222 14.74 -4.13 -18.87
C GLU A 222 14.15 -5.38 -19.56
N ARG A 223 12.91 -5.78 -19.25
CA ARG A 223 12.20 -6.84 -19.98
C ARG A 223 12.03 -6.54 -21.47
N ASN A 224 11.69 -5.30 -21.83
CA ASN A 224 11.53 -4.92 -23.23
C ASN A 224 12.87 -4.97 -23.98
N SER A 225 13.98 -4.61 -23.33
CA SER A 225 15.34 -4.76 -23.88
C SER A 225 15.70 -6.23 -24.13
N GLU A 226 15.45 -7.11 -23.16
CA GLU A 226 15.65 -8.57 -23.32
C GLU A 226 14.78 -9.14 -24.45
N SER A 227 13.51 -8.74 -24.51
CA SER A 227 12.57 -9.14 -25.56
C SER A 227 13.06 -8.72 -26.94
N VAL A 228 13.44 -7.45 -27.11
CA VAL A 228 14.01 -6.90 -28.36
C VAL A 228 15.30 -7.61 -28.75
N ALA A 229 16.20 -7.89 -27.81
CA ALA A 229 17.41 -8.67 -28.08
C ALA A 229 17.08 -10.10 -28.58
N SER A 230 16.07 -10.75 -27.99
CA SER A 230 15.60 -12.07 -28.43
C SER A 230 14.94 -12.04 -29.82
N LEU A 231 14.18 -10.99 -30.14
CA LEU A 231 13.61 -10.79 -31.49
C LEU A 231 14.72 -10.53 -32.51
N LEU A 232 15.71 -9.71 -32.18
CA LEU A 232 16.85 -9.41 -33.06
C LEU A 232 17.66 -10.68 -33.37
N ALA A 233 17.88 -11.55 -32.38
CA ALA A 233 18.49 -12.86 -32.58
C ALA A 233 17.67 -13.75 -33.52
N LYS A 234 16.33 -13.85 -33.32
CA LYS A 234 15.42 -14.57 -34.21
C LYS A 234 15.42 -14.00 -35.64
N CYS A 235 15.40 -12.68 -35.79
CA CYS A 235 15.45 -12.02 -37.09
C CYS A 235 16.76 -12.31 -37.83
N LYS A 236 17.90 -12.33 -37.14
CA LYS A 236 19.19 -12.76 -37.71
C LYS A 236 19.15 -14.23 -38.14
N GLN A 237 18.58 -15.12 -37.33
CA GLN A 237 18.41 -16.53 -37.68
C GLN A 237 17.51 -16.71 -38.92
N HIS A 238 16.37 -16.03 -38.97
CA HIS A 238 15.46 -16.07 -40.12
C HIS A 238 16.09 -15.48 -41.39
N ALA A 239 16.85 -14.39 -41.30
CA ALA A 239 17.58 -13.83 -42.43
C ALA A 239 18.63 -14.83 -42.97
N ALA A 240 19.34 -15.52 -42.08
CA ALA A 240 20.29 -16.56 -42.45
C ALA A 240 19.60 -17.77 -43.12
N THR A 241 18.46 -18.26 -42.61
CA THR A 241 17.72 -19.36 -43.24
C THR A 241 17.10 -18.95 -44.57
N THR A 242 16.61 -17.72 -44.70
CA THR A 242 16.07 -17.17 -45.95
C THR A 242 17.17 -17.07 -47.01
N LYS A 243 18.36 -16.58 -46.64
CA LYS A 243 19.51 -16.56 -47.54
C LYS A 243 19.91 -17.97 -47.98
N ALA A 244 20.06 -18.92 -47.04
CA ALA A 244 20.42 -20.29 -47.37
C ALA A 244 19.35 -21.00 -48.25
N LEU A 245 18.09 -20.59 -48.15
CA LEU A 245 17.01 -21.07 -49.02
C LEU A 245 17.09 -20.44 -50.42
N ALA A 246 17.45 -19.15 -50.54
CA ALA A 246 17.71 -18.49 -51.82
C ALA A 246 18.94 -19.08 -52.53
N ASP A 247 20.07 -19.23 -51.82
CA ASP A 247 21.29 -19.87 -52.34
C ASP A 247 20.99 -21.30 -52.86
N LYS A 248 20.04 -22.01 -52.23
CA LYS A 248 19.56 -23.33 -52.67
C LYS A 248 18.57 -23.27 -53.83
N ALA A 249 17.75 -22.23 -53.94
CA ALA A 249 16.87 -22.00 -55.09
C ALA A 249 17.69 -21.74 -56.36
N ASP A 250 18.63 -20.78 -56.30
CA ASP A 250 19.65 -20.50 -57.32
C ASP A 250 20.37 -21.77 -57.83
N SER A 251 20.79 -22.61 -56.89
CA SER A 251 21.48 -23.88 -57.18
C SER A 251 20.55 -24.91 -57.83
N THR A 252 19.26 -24.89 -57.49
CA THR A 252 18.24 -25.79 -58.07
C THR A 252 17.85 -25.33 -59.47
N GLU A 253 17.67 -24.03 -59.69
CA GLU A 253 17.36 -23.44 -61.00
C GLU A 253 18.50 -23.68 -62.01
N LYS A 254 19.76 -23.46 -61.61
CA LYS A 254 20.94 -23.81 -62.42
C LYS A 254 21.01 -25.30 -62.77
N ARG A 255 20.55 -26.19 -61.88
CA ARG A 255 20.45 -27.63 -62.16
C ARG A 255 19.29 -27.98 -63.09
N ILE A 256 18.15 -27.30 -62.99
CA ILE A 256 17.02 -27.47 -63.91
C ILE A 256 17.46 -27.09 -65.33
N ALA A 257 18.14 -25.96 -65.51
CA ALA A 257 18.67 -25.55 -66.81
C ALA A 257 19.71 -26.55 -67.40
N ASP A 258 20.59 -27.14 -66.58
CA ASP A 258 21.49 -28.23 -67.01
C ASP A 258 20.71 -29.50 -67.41
N TYR A 259 19.66 -29.88 -66.66
CA TYR A 259 18.81 -31.01 -67.01
C TYR A 259 17.99 -30.77 -68.29
N GLU A 260 17.45 -29.57 -68.50
CA GLU A 260 16.72 -29.19 -69.73
C GLU A 260 17.65 -29.20 -70.95
N SER A 261 18.84 -28.58 -70.84
CA SER A 261 19.85 -28.61 -71.90
C SER A 261 20.30 -30.04 -72.23
N ARG A 262 20.44 -30.90 -71.21
CA ARG A 262 20.77 -32.32 -71.40
C ARG A 262 19.63 -33.12 -72.01
N LEU A 263 18.38 -32.84 -71.64
CA LEU A 263 17.21 -33.52 -72.19
C LEU A 263 17.06 -33.21 -73.69
N ALA A 264 17.23 -31.95 -74.09
CA ALA A 264 17.26 -31.55 -75.50
C ALA A 264 18.43 -32.20 -76.28
N GLN A 265 19.62 -32.27 -75.68
CA GLN A 265 20.76 -33.01 -76.28
C GLN A 265 20.49 -34.52 -76.40
N LEU A 266 19.85 -35.14 -75.40
CA LEU A 266 19.45 -36.55 -75.44
C LEU A 266 18.39 -36.81 -76.52
N GLU A 267 17.37 -35.96 -76.64
CA GLU A 267 16.31 -36.07 -77.65
C GLU A 267 16.87 -35.93 -79.08
N THR A 268 17.64 -34.87 -79.35
CA THR A 268 18.31 -34.68 -80.65
C THR A 268 19.25 -35.83 -81.00
N THR A 269 20.03 -36.33 -80.02
CA THR A 269 20.90 -37.50 -80.21
C THR A 269 20.08 -38.77 -80.48
N ALA A 270 19.00 -39.00 -79.75
CA ALA A 270 18.13 -40.17 -79.94
C ALA A 270 17.47 -40.16 -81.32
N ASN A 271 16.93 -39.02 -81.75
CA ASN A 271 16.32 -38.85 -83.07
C ASN A 271 17.33 -39.05 -84.21
N GLU A 272 18.55 -38.54 -84.09
CA GLU A 272 19.60 -38.77 -85.09
C GLU A 272 20.08 -40.23 -85.12
N ARG A 273 20.13 -40.91 -83.96
CA ARG A 273 20.43 -42.35 -83.90
C ARG A 273 19.30 -43.21 -84.47
N LEU A 274 18.03 -42.87 -84.24
CA LEU A 274 16.88 -43.54 -84.85
C LEU A 274 16.91 -43.37 -86.37
N ARG A 275 17.08 -42.14 -86.87
CA ARG A 275 17.26 -41.85 -88.30
C ARG A 275 18.42 -42.63 -88.92
N THR A 276 19.54 -42.72 -88.21
CA THR A 276 20.68 -43.57 -88.62
C THR A 276 20.27 -45.04 -88.74
N ILE A 277 19.59 -45.59 -87.72
CA ILE A 277 19.12 -46.99 -87.72
C ILE A 277 18.14 -47.25 -88.87
N GLU A 278 17.17 -46.35 -89.12
CA GLU A 278 16.21 -46.46 -90.22
C GLU A 278 16.87 -46.48 -91.60
N THR A 279 17.93 -45.69 -91.81
CA THR A 279 18.69 -45.72 -93.07
C THR A 279 19.55 -46.97 -93.23
N LEU A 280 20.13 -47.49 -92.14
CA LEU A 280 20.99 -48.68 -92.17
C LEU A 280 20.23 -50.01 -92.19
N LEU A 281 19.01 -50.07 -91.64
CA LEU A 281 18.19 -51.29 -91.57
C LEU A 281 17.98 -51.98 -92.94
N PRO A 282 17.58 -51.31 -94.04
CA PRO A 282 17.45 -51.95 -95.35
C PRO A 282 18.79 -52.40 -95.94
N GLN A 283 19.88 -51.70 -95.66
CA GLN A 283 21.23 -52.07 -96.11
C GLN A 283 21.72 -53.33 -95.36
N ALA A 284 21.52 -53.38 -94.04
CA ALA A 284 21.80 -54.54 -93.21
C ALA A 284 20.97 -55.77 -93.61
N ALA A 285 19.69 -55.59 -93.95
CA ALA A 285 18.84 -56.66 -94.46
C ALA A 285 19.35 -57.23 -95.81
N GLY A 286 19.74 -56.36 -96.75
CA GLY A 286 20.35 -56.77 -98.02
C GLY A 286 21.68 -57.52 -97.83
N ALA A 287 22.53 -57.03 -96.92
CA ALA A 287 23.78 -57.68 -96.54
C ALA A 287 23.56 -59.06 -95.88
N GLY A 288 22.57 -59.19 -95.00
CA GLY A 288 22.19 -60.44 -94.36
C GLY A 288 21.70 -61.50 -95.36
N LEU A 289 20.82 -61.11 -96.29
CA LEU A 289 20.36 -61.97 -97.37
C LEU A 289 21.51 -62.39 -98.30
N ALA A 290 22.38 -61.45 -98.68
CA ALA A 290 23.57 -61.76 -99.47
C ALA A 290 24.52 -62.74 -98.76
N HIS A 291 24.73 -62.58 -97.45
CA HIS A 291 25.52 -63.51 -96.66
C HIS A 291 24.91 -64.91 -96.62
N ALA A 292 23.59 -65.01 -96.41
CA ALA A 292 22.88 -66.29 -96.42
C ALA A 292 23.00 -67.03 -97.77
N PHE A 293 22.88 -66.29 -98.89
CA PHE A 293 23.09 -66.87 -100.22
C PHE A 293 24.56 -67.27 -100.46
N ASN A 294 25.54 -66.49 -100.00
CA ASN A 294 26.95 -66.85 -100.08
C ASN A 294 27.30 -68.11 -99.25
N LEU A 295 26.76 -68.22 -98.04
CA LEU A 295 26.93 -69.41 -97.19
C LEU A 295 26.31 -70.65 -97.85
N ARG A 296 25.15 -70.51 -98.49
CA ARG A 296 24.52 -71.59 -99.25
C ARG A 296 25.32 -71.95 -100.51
N ARG A 297 25.87 -70.96 -101.20
CA ARG A 297 26.75 -71.10 -102.38
C ARG A 297 28.03 -71.86 -102.06
N THR A 298 28.75 -71.50 -100.99
CA THR A 298 30.01 -72.15 -100.60
C THR A 298 29.80 -73.62 -100.21
N HIS A 299 28.65 -73.95 -99.60
CA HIS A 299 28.28 -75.34 -99.31
C HIS A 299 28.18 -76.24 -100.57
N PHE A 300 27.82 -75.71 -101.74
CA PHE A 300 27.75 -76.51 -102.98
C PHE A 300 29.11 -76.73 -103.66
N LYS A 301 30.14 -75.94 -103.33
CA LYS A 301 31.51 -76.10 -103.88
C LYS A 301 32.17 -77.40 -103.46
N TRP A 302 31.86 -77.91 -102.26
CA TRP A 302 32.45 -79.17 -101.78
C TRP A 302 31.88 -80.39 -102.54
N PRO A 303 30.56 -80.60 -102.65
CA PRO A 303 30.00 -81.65 -103.52
C PRO A 303 30.46 -81.54 -104.98
N GLN A 304 30.54 -80.33 -105.54
CA GLN A 304 31.01 -80.14 -106.92
C GLN A 304 32.44 -80.65 -107.12
N ARG A 305 33.37 -80.29 -106.21
CA ARG A 305 34.76 -80.79 -106.26
C ARG A 305 34.85 -82.29 -106.06
N VAL A 306 34.03 -82.88 -105.18
CA VAL A 306 33.97 -84.34 -104.99
C VAL A 306 33.52 -85.03 -106.27
N TRP A 307 32.44 -84.58 -106.93
CA TRP A 307 31.97 -85.18 -108.19
C TRP A 307 32.94 -84.95 -109.36
N GLN A 308 33.61 -83.79 -109.43
CA GLN A 308 34.69 -83.56 -110.40
C GLN A 308 35.90 -84.49 -110.15
N GLY A 309 36.26 -84.73 -108.89
CA GLY A 309 37.29 -85.70 -108.51
C GLY A 309 36.92 -87.13 -108.91
N VAL A 310 35.68 -87.57 -108.61
CA VAL A 310 35.16 -88.88 -109.03
C VAL A 310 35.15 -89.02 -110.56
N PHE A 311 34.80 -87.96 -111.30
CA PHE A 311 34.85 -87.96 -112.76
C PHE A 311 36.28 -88.19 -113.29
N VAL A 312 37.25 -87.42 -112.80
CA VAL A 312 38.65 -87.54 -113.21
C VAL A 312 39.22 -88.90 -112.81
N VAL A 313 38.93 -89.40 -111.61
CA VAL A 313 39.36 -90.74 -111.16
C VAL A 313 38.73 -91.85 -112.01
N SER A 314 37.45 -91.76 -112.38
CA SER A 314 36.79 -92.74 -113.26
C SER A 314 37.38 -92.75 -114.68
N LEU A 315 37.75 -91.57 -115.20
CA LEU A 315 38.42 -91.43 -116.50
C LEU A 315 39.87 -91.95 -116.45
N LEU A 316 40.61 -91.65 -115.39
CA LEU A 316 41.96 -92.18 -115.16
C LEU A 316 41.97 -93.70 -114.92
N ALA A 317 40.94 -94.26 -114.28
CA ALA A 317 40.78 -95.71 -114.16
C ALA A 317 40.53 -96.36 -115.53
N LEU A 318 39.68 -95.77 -116.37
CA LEU A 318 39.43 -96.26 -117.74
C LEU A 318 40.69 -96.17 -118.62
N LEU A 319 41.44 -95.07 -118.54
CA LEU A 319 42.75 -94.90 -119.19
C LEU A 319 43.81 -95.86 -118.63
N GLY A 320 43.82 -96.10 -117.31
CA GLY A 320 44.75 -97.01 -116.66
C GLY A 320 44.53 -98.46 -117.07
N ILE A 321 43.28 -98.89 -117.22
CA ILE A 321 42.92 -100.17 -117.83
C ILE A 321 43.43 -100.22 -119.28
N ALA A 322 43.12 -99.21 -120.11
CA ALA A 322 43.57 -99.19 -121.51
C ALA A 322 45.10 -99.19 -121.66
N GLY A 323 45.84 -98.51 -120.76
CA GLY A 323 47.30 -98.45 -120.75
C GLY A 323 47.97 -99.74 -120.26
N LEU A 324 47.40 -100.38 -119.22
CA LEU A 324 47.83 -101.73 -118.79
C LEU A 324 47.63 -102.73 -119.94
N GLU A 325 46.50 -102.65 -120.65
CA GLU A 325 46.24 -103.49 -121.81
C GLU A 325 47.22 -103.26 -122.96
N PHE A 326 47.54 -102.01 -123.31
CA PHE A 326 48.59 -101.73 -124.28
C PHE A 326 49.96 -102.29 -123.84
N SER A 327 50.29 -102.20 -122.55
CA SER A 327 51.53 -102.77 -122.00
C SER A 327 51.55 -104.30 -121.92
N LEU A 328 50.39 -104.96 -121.85
CA LEU A 328 50.27 -106.42 -121.90
C LEU A 328 50.34 -106.91 -123.35
N PHE A 329 49.62 -106.25 -124.27
CA PHE A 329 49.63 -106.58 -125.69
C PHE A 329 51.02 -106.38 -126.31
N SER A 330 51.74 -105.32 -125.93
CA SER A 330 53.11 -105.04 -126.39
C SER A 330 54.18 -106.02 -125.87
N LYS A 331 53.80 -107.01 -125.05
CA LYS A 331 54.69 -108.07 -124.53
C LYS A 331 54.38 -109.46 -125.10
N LEU A 332 53.39 -109.58 -125.99
CA LEU A 332 53.07 -110.80 -126.72
C LEU A 332 53.32 -110.57 -128.21
N ASP A 333 54.32 -111.23 -128.77
CA ASP A 333 54.61 -111.22 -130.22
C ASP A 333 53.50 -111.94 -131.01
N GLY A 334 52.37 -111.26 -131.20
CA GLY A 334 51.20 -111.78 -131.89
C GLY A 334 50.51 -110.70 -132.72
N ALA A 335 50.38 -110.94 -134.03
CA ALA A 335 49.83 -109.98 -134.97
C ALA A 335 48.40 -109.52 -134.63
N LEU A 336 48.15 -108.21 -134.82
CA LEU A 336 46.82 -107.61 -134.60
C LEU A 336 45.77 -108.30 -135.48
N THR A 337 44.86 -109.01 -134.81
CA THR A 337 43.73 -109.71 -135.41
C THR A 337 42.45 -109.16 -134.79
N TRP A 338 41.52 -108.70 -135.65
CA TRP A 338 40.31 -107.98 -135.23
C TRP A 338 39.45 -108.78 -134.24
N ASP A 339 39.37 -110.11 -134.40
CA ASP A 339 38.64 -110.99 -133.49
C ASP A 339 39.20 -110.96 -132.06
N ARG A 340 40.53 -110.90 -131.89
CA ARG A 340 41.16 -110.84 -130.55
C ARG A 340 40.86 -109.51 -129.86
N LEU A 341 40.85 -108.40 -130.61
CA LEU A 341 40.43 -107.10 -130.09
C LEU A 341 38.96 -107.15 -129.64
N GLY A 342 38.06 -107.67 -130.48
CA GLY A 342 36.64 -107.83 -130.15
C GLY A 342 36.39 -108.68 -128.91
N LEU A 343 37.03 -109.85 -128.80
CA LEU A 343 36.89 -110.74 -127.65
C LEU A 343 37.44 -110.11 -126.36
N SER A 344 38.56 -109.39 -126.45
CA SER A 344 39.16 -108.69 -125.30
C SER A 344 38.26 -107.56 -124.77
N LEU A 345 37.53 -106.88 -125.66
CA LEU A 345 36.57 -105.83 -125.30
C LEU A 345 35.31 -106.44 -124.66
N LEU A 346 34.78 -107.53 -125.24
CA LEU A 346 33.57 -108.21 -124.75
C LEU A 346 33.75 -108.78 -123.33
N HIS A 347 34.91 -109.37 -123.03
CA HIS A 347 35.23 -109.88 -121.70
C HIS A 347 35.33 -108.78 -120.62
N ARG A 348 35.60 -107.52 -121.03
CA ARG A 348 35.83 -106.38 -120.12
C ARG A 348 34.64 -105.44 -119.98
N LEU A 349 33.62 -105.61 -120.83
CA LEU A 349 32.34 -104.92 -120.76
C LEU A 349 31.75 -104.85 -119.33
N PRO A 350 31.73 -105.91 -118.49
CA PRO A 350 31.22 -105.81 -117.10
C PRO A 350 32.03 -104.91 -116.16
N PHE A 351 33.29 -104.59 -116.45
CA PHE A 351 34.10 -103.65 -115.67
C PHE A 351 34.12 -102.24 -116.29
N ALA A 352 34.15 -102.15 -117.62
CA ALA A 352 34.15 -100.88 -118.34
C ALA A 352 32.80 -100.15 -118.26
N LEU A 353 31.67 -100.87 -118.34
CA LEU A 353 30.34 -100.25 -118.35
C LEU A 353 30.01 -99.52 -117.03
N PRO A 354 30.28 -100.08 -115.83
CA PRO A 354 30.15 -99.33 -114.58
C PRO A 354 31.04 -98.07 -114.49
N LEU A 355 32.27 -98.12 -115.01
CA LEU A 355 33.17 -96.96 -115.05
C LEU A 355 32.71 -95.87 -116.02
N ILE A 356 32.18 -96.26 -117.19
CA ILE A 356 31.60 -95.32 -118.16
C ILE A 356 30.33 -94.69 -117.57
N TRP A 357 29.47 -95.46 -116.92
CA TRP A 357 28.31 -94.93 -116.21
C TRP A 357 28.71 -93.98 -115.07
N LEU A 358 29.71 -94.34 -114.26
CA LEU A 358 30.20 -93.51 -113.16
C LEU A 358 30.75 -92.17 -113.67
N ALA A 359 31.49 -92.17 -114.79
CA ALA A 359 31.94 -90.95 -115.45
C ALA A 359 30.77 -90.08 -115.93
N ILE A 360 29.79 -90.64 -116.64
CA ILE A 360 28.61 -89.91 -117.10
C ILE A 360 27.82 -89.33 -115.91
N HIS A 361 27.57 -90.15 -114.88
CA HIS A 361 26.81 -89.74 -113.69
C HIS A 361 27.52 -88.64 -112.90
N SER A 362 28.82 -88.78 -112.64
CA SER A 362 29.60 -87.77 -111.91
C SER A 362 29.73 -86.46 -112.69
N GLY A 363 29.90 -86.52 -114.02
CA GLY A 363 29.82 -85.35 -114.90
C GLY A 363 28.48 -84.61 -114.80
N HIS A 364 27.36 -85.33 -114.85
CA HIS A 364 26.02 -84.75 -114.68
C HIS A 364 25.81 -84.14 -113.28
N LYS A 365 26.28 -84.81 -112.21
CA LYS A 365 26.19 -84.26 -110.83
C LYS A 365 27.07 -83.03 -110.64
N ALA A 366 28.26 -82.98 -111.23
CA ALA A 366 29.13 -81.80 -111.21
C ALA A 366 28.51 -80.62 -111.96
N ALA A 367 27.97 -80.83 -113.17
CA ALA A 367 27.30 -79.80 -113.96
C ALA A 367 26.03 -79.27 -113.27
N LEU A 368 25.25 -80.15 -112.60
CA LEU A 368 24.10 -79.75 -111.79
C LEU A 368 24.52 -78.90 -110.59
N ALA A 369 25.58 -79.29 -109.88
CA ALA A 369 26.10 -78.53 -108.74
C ALA A 369 26.60 -77.13 -109.15
N GLN A 370 27.30 -77.02 -110.29
CA GLN A 370 27.76 -75.73 -110.82
C GLN A 370 26.59 -74.78 -111.11
N ARG A 371 25.54 -75.25 -111.78
CA ARG A 371 24.34 -74.44 -112.10
C ARG A 371 23.61 -73.96 -110.84
N VAL A 372 23.62 -74.75 -109.78
CA VAL A 372 23.10 -74.37 -108.47
C VAL A 372 24.02 -73.35 -107.78
N GLU A 373 25.36 -73.45 -107.92
CA GLU A 373 26.27 -72.38 -107.47
C GLU A 373 25.97 -71.06 -108.21
N GLU A 374 25.78 -71.10 -109.52
CA GLU A 374 25.52 -69.92 -110.37
C GLU A 374 24.20 -69.22 -110.00
N ASP A 375 23.11 -69.96 -109.74
CA ASP A 375 21.82 -69.39 -109.28
C ASP A 375 21.97 -68.73 -107.89
N TYR A 376 22.71 -69.33 -106.96
CA TYR A 376 23.00 -68.72 -105.66
C TYR A 376 23.99 -67.55 -105.74
N ALA A 377 24.95 -67.57 -106.66
CA ALA A 377 25.87 -66.46 -106.92
C ALA A 377 25.15 -65.24 -107.51
N PHE A 378 24.17 -65.47 -108.39
CA PHE A 378 23.29 -64.43 -108.90
C PHE A 378 22.44 -63.83 -107.76
N LYS A 379 21.78 -64.68 -106.95
CA LYS A 379 20.98 -64.26 -105.79
C LYS A 379 21.79 -63.49 -104.74
N GLU A 380 23.03 -63.91 -104.47
CA GLU A 380 24.01 -63.18 -103.65
C GLU A 380 24.27 -61.77 -104.20
N THR A 381 24.66 -61.68 -105.48
CA THR A 381 25.04 -60.41 -106.14
C THR A 381 23.87 -59.42 -106.21
N VAL A 382 22.69 -59.94 -106.53
CA VAL A 382 21.43 -59.19 -106.51
C VAL A 382 21.09 -58.69 -105.10
N SER A 383 21.24 -59.51 -104.07
CA SER A 383 20.94 -59.12 -102.68
C SER A 383 21.89 -58.04 -102.16
N ARG A 384 23.17 -58.07 -102.55
CA ARG A 384 24.12 -56.97 -102.26
C ARG A 384 23.70 -55.66 -102.93
N SER A 385 23.12 -55.74 -104.12
CA SER A 385 22.68 -54.58 -104.92
C SER A 385 21.28 -54.08 -104.55
N PHE A 386 20.56 -54.79 -103.67
CA PHE A 386 19.16 -54.55 -103.35
C PHE A 386 18.89 -53.14 -102.78
N GLU A 387 19.79 -52.62 -101.95
CA GLU A 387 19.63 -51.28 -101.37
C GLU A 387 19.70 -50.18 -102.44
N GLY A 388 20.59 -50.32 -103.43
CA GLY A 388 20.66 -49.44 -104.60
C GLY A 388 19.38 -49.50 -105.44
N TYR A 389 18.90 -50.70 -105.79
CA TYR A 389 17.63 -50.85 -106.51
C TYR A 389 16.44 -50.27 -105.74
N ARG A 390 16.40 -50.43 -104.40
CA ARG A 390 15.37 -49.84 -103.53
C ARG A 390 15.45 -48.30 -103.52
N ARG A 391 16.65 -47.73 -103.55
CA ARG A 391 16.89 -46.28 -103.56
C ARG A 391 16.44 -45.64 -104.87
N GLU A 392 16.88 -46.17 -106.01
CA GLU A 392 16.41 -45.75 -107.35
C GLU A 392 14.87 -45.83 -107.44
N MET A 393 14.28 -46.85 -106.84
CA MET A 393 12.83 -46.99 -106.78
C MET A 393 12.13 -45.92 -105.94
N ALA A 394 12.60 -45.67 -104.73
CA ALA A 394 12.02 -44.65 -103.85
C ALA A 394 12.14 -43.23 -104.43
N GLU A 395 13.10 -42.98 -105.32
CA GLU A 395 13.24 -41.69 -106.01
C GLU A 395 12.25 -41.52 -107.20
N LEU A 396 11.78 -42.64 -107.76
CA LEU A 396 10.85 -42.72 -108.89
C LEU A 396 9.39 -42.99 -108.49
N GLU A 397 9.17 -43.50 -107.28
CA GLU A 397 7.84 -43.74 -106.71
C GLU A 397 7.06 -42.41 -106.62
N GLY A 398 5.91 -42.35 -107.30
CA GLY A 398 5.14 -41.11 -107.48
C GLY A 398 5.52 -40.24 -108.69
N LYS A 399 6.62 -40.53 -109.40
CA LYS A 399 7.02 -39.84 -110.65
C LYS A 399 6.93 -40.72 -111.91
N ALA A 400 7.07 -42.04 -111.76
CA ALA A 400 7.10 -42.98 -112.88
C ALA A 400 5.71 -43.52 -113.26
N ALA A 401 5.47 -43.70 -114.56
CA ALA A 401 4.27 -44.35 -115.07
C ALA A 401 4.15 -45.82 -114.59
N PRO A 402 2.93 -46.38 -114.42
CA PRO A 402 2.67 -47.69 -113.79
C PRO A 402 3.11 -48.92 -114.62
N ASN A 403 4.08 -48.77 -115.51
CA ASN A 403 4.68 -49.83 -116.31
C ASN A 403 6.18 -49.56 -116.61
N SER A 404 6.85 -48.77 -115.78
CA SER A 404 8.24 -48.34 -116.01
C SER A 404 9.21 -49.52 -116.19
N ALA A 405 10.30 -49.30 -116.94
CA ALA A 405 11.33 -50.30 -117.17
C ALA A 405 11.94 -50.82 -115.85
N LEU A 406 12.10 -49.94 -114.86
CA LEU A 406 12.59 -50.29 -113.53
C LEU A 406 11.55 -51.08 -112.73
N THR A 407 10.24 -50.75 -112.83
CA THR A 407 9.17 -51.54 -112.19
C THR A 407 9.17 -52.98 -112.69
N ARG A 408 9.38 -53.16 -114.00
CA ARG A 408 9.54 -54.50 -114.62
C ARG A 408 10.86 -55.16 -114.21
N LEU A 409 11.97 -54.42 -114.13
CA LEU A 409 13.25 -54.93 -113.67
C LEU A 409 13.16 -55.44 -112.22
N CYS A 410 12.69 -54.65 -111.27
CA CYS A 410 12.60 -55.05 -109.87
C CYS A 410 11.56 -56.15 -109.64
N ALA A 411 10.43 -56.17 -110.37
CA ALA A 411 9.50 -57.30 -110.31
C ALA A 411 10.14 -58.59 -110.82
N GLY A 412 10.91 -58.53 -111.91
CA GLY A 412 11.67 -59.67 -112.44
C GLY A 412 12.80 -60.12 -111.49
N VAL A 413 13.56 -59.17 -110.95
CA VAL A 413 14.65 -59.42 -109.99
C VAL A 413 14.11 -60.03 -108.70
N LEU A 414 13.07 -59.44 -108.09
CA LEU A 414 12.40 -59.99 -106.92
C LEU A 414 11.87 -61.40 -107.21
N GLY A 415 11.20 -61.58 -108.34
CA GLY A 415 10.73 -62.89 -108.81
C GLY A 415 11.87 -63.92 -108.93
N VAL A 416 13.07 -63.54 -109.39
CA VAL A 416 14.22 -64.45 -109.44
C VAL A 416 14.79 -64.75 -108.04
N ILE A 417 14.80 -63.79 -107.11
CA ILE A 417 15.19 -64.05 -105.70
C ILE A 417 14.22 -65.04 -105.05
N THR A 418 12.91 -64.82 -105.18
CA THR A 418 11.86 -65.63 -104.55
C THR A 418 11.63 -66.98 -105.24
N ASN A 419 12.09 -67.15 -106.48
CA ASN A 419 11.88 -68.40 -107.22
C ASN A 419 12.66 -69.58 -106.60
N PRO A 420 11.98 -70.70 -106.29
CA PRO A 420 12.62 -71.86 -105.67
C PRO A 420 13.60 -72.54 -106.64
N PRO A 421 14.66 -73.21 -106.13
CA PRO A 421 15.68 -73.85 -106.97
C PRO A 421 15.19 -75.08 -107.75
N GLY A 422 13.94 -75.55 -107.52
CA GLY A 422 13.33 -76.70 -108.20
C GLY A 422 13.41 -76.65 -109.73
N ARG A 423 13.28 -75.44 -110.31
CA ARG A 423 13.40 -75.13 -111.74
C ARG A 423 14.65 -75.72 -112.43
N ILE A 424 15.76 -75.87 -111.70
CA ILE A 424 17.03 -76.42 -112.24
C ILE A 424 16.94 -77.95 -112.40
N TYR A 425 16.17 -78.61 -111.52
CA TYR A 425 15.93 -80.05 -111.54
C TYR A 425 14.81 -80.44 -112.51
N GLU A 426 13.75 -79.64 -112.58
CA GLU A 426 12.58 -79.87 -113.46
C GLU A 426 12.93 -79.90 -114.95
N LYS A 427 13.88 -79.07 -115.40
CA LYS A 427 14.28 -78.98 -116.82
C LYS A 427 15.23 -80.10 -117.28
N HIS A 428 15.75 -80.92 -116.37
CA HIS A 428 16.72 -81.97 -116.69
C HIS A 428 16.40 -83.24 -115.89
N PRO A 429 15.60 -84.18 -116.43
CA PRO A 429 15.22 -85.39 -115.72
C PRO A 429 16.44 -86.17 -115.21
N LEU A 430 16.43 -86.49 -113.91
CA LEU A 430 17.54 -87.14 -113.19
C LEU A 430 17.74 -88.62 -113.57
N ASN A 431 16.88 -89.15 -114.45
CA ASN A 431 16.76 -90.55 -114.83
C ASN A 431 17.37 -90.84 -116.21
N ASN A 432 18.61 -90.35 -116.45
CA ASN A 432 19.42 -90.77 -117.59
C ASN A 432 20.25 -92.04 -117.25
N THR A 433 19.76 -93.18 -117.73
CA THR A 433 20.47 -94.47 -117.71
C THR A 433 21.70 -94.43 -118.63
N PRO A 434 22.72 -95.30 -118.44
CA PRO A 434 23.90 -95.28 -119.31
C PRO A 434 23.54 -95.46 -120.80
N LEU A 435 22.49 -96.23 -121.09
CA LEU A 435 21.98 -96.44 -122.45
C LEU A 435 21.39 -95.15 -123.06
N SER A 436 20.66 -94.34 -122.28
CA SER A 436 20.14 -93.04 -122.76
C SER A 436 21.26 -92.03 -123.04
N ALA A 437 22.26 -91.94 -122.16
CA ALA A 437 23.42 -91.07 -122.38
C ALA A 437 24.28 -91.55 -123.57
N LEU A 438 24.35 -92.86 -123.82
CA LEU A 438 24.93 -93.42 -125.04
C LEU A 438 24.10 -93.06 -126.29
N ALA A 439 22.78 -93.09 -126.23
CA ALA A 439 21.92 -92.68 -127.35
C ALA A 439 22.09 -91.19 -127.70
N ASP A 440 22.04 -90.32 -126.68
CA ASP A 440 22.20 -88.87 -126.83
C ASP A 440 23.59 -88.48 -127.39
N SER A 441 24.64 -89.22 -127.01
CA SER A 441 26.01 -88.99 -127.51
C SER A 441 26.33 -89.71 -128.83
N ALA A 442 25.66 -90.82 -129.14
CA ALA A 442 25.84 -91.56 -130.40
C ALA A 442 25.31 -90.79 -131.61
N GLY A 443 24.22 -90.03 -131.49
CA GLY A 443 23.69 -89.22 -132.60
C GLY A 443 24.71 -88.27 -133.22
N PRO A 444 25.36 -87.40 -132.42
CA PRO A 444 26.48 -86.57 -132.88
C PRO A 444 27.62 -87.37 -133.51
N ILE A 445 28.07 -88.45 -132.87
CA ILE A 445 29.19 -89.28 -133.33
C ILE A 445 28.89 -89.97 -134.67
N ALA A 446 27.68 -90.54 -134.83
CA ALA A 446 27.24 -91.15 -136.08
C ALA A 446 27.14 -90.11 -137.22
N SER A 447 26.71 -88.88 -136.91
CA SER A 447 26.69 -87.78 -137.89
C SER A 447 28.08 -87.27 -138.28
N ALA A 448 29.09 -87.46 -137.41
CA ALA A 448 30.48 -87.14 -137.68
C ALA A 448 31.12 -88.25 -138.52
N ALA A 449 30.88 -89.52 -138.17
CA ALA A 449 31.35 -90.68 -138.92
C ALA A 449 30.80 -90.72 -140.36
N THR A 450 29.51 -90.42 -140.58
CA THR A 450 28.94 -90.31 -141.94
C THR A 450 29.50 -89.13 -142.72
N ARG A 451 29.83 -87.99 -142.07
CA ARG A 451 30.52 -86.88 -142.73
C ARG A 451 31.97 -87.22 -143.09
N ALA A 452 32.70 -87.90 -142.21
CA ALA A 452 34.05 -88.38 -142.49
C ALA A 452 34.05 -89.39 -143.66
N ALA A 453 33.19 -90.40 -143.62
CA ALA A 453 33.03 -91.37 -144.70
C ALA A 453 32.66 -90.71 -146.04
N LYS A 454 31.76 -89.71 -146.02
CA LYS A 454 31.37 -88.96 -147.23
C LYS A 454 32.49 -88.04 -147.77
N ALA A 455 33.37 -87.54 -146.91
CA ALA A 455 34.56 -86.80 -147.34
C ALA A 455 35.64 -87.73 -147.90
N GLN A 456 35.74 -88.96 -147.37
CA GLN A 456 36.76 -89.95 -147.75
C GLN A 456 36.40 -90.76 -149.00
N ALA A 457 35.11 -90.81 -149.37
CA ALA A 457 34.61 -91.34 -150.66
C ALA A 457 34.46 -90.24 -151.74
N GLY A 458 35.20 -89.14 -151.62
CA GLY A 458 35.12 -87.95 -152.47
C GLY A 458 36.46 -87.57 -153.15
N LEU A 459 37.32 -88.57 -153.37
CA LEU A 459 38.61 -88.51 -154.07
C LEU A 459 38.77 -89.73 -154.99
#